data_AF-A0A0K2RP98-F1
#
_entry.id   AF-A0A0K2RP98-F1
#
_cell.length_a   1.000
_cell.length_b   1.000
_cell.length_c   1.000
_cell.angle_alpha   90.00
_cell.angle_beta   90.00
_cell.angle_gamma   90.00
#
_symmetry.space_group_name_H-M   'P 1'
#
loop_
_entity.id
_entity.type
_entity.pdbx_description
1 polymer ?
#
loop_
_entity_poly.entity_id
_entity_poly.type
_entity_poly.pdbx_seq_one_letter_code
_entity_poly.pdbx_strand_id
1 'polypeptide(L)'
;MPPHGARLLAHPEKDFYIVGMKSYGRAPTFLLATGYEQVRSVAAALAGDQTAADTVQLELPETGVCSTDAGTSCDVPAQEIASSEDAGCCAAPEPVLVGFPTGLTHGRSGAA
;
A
#
# COMPACT_ATOMS: atom_id res chain seq x y z
N MET A 1 -5.17 6.81 -6.83
CA MET A 1 -4.70 7.97 -6.04
C MET A 1 -3.46 8.50 -6.76
N PRO A 2 -3.34 9.79 -7.11
CA PRO A 2 -2.18 10.29 -7.83
C PRO A 2 -0.89 10.09 -7.01
N PRO A 3 0.25 9.77 -7.65
CA PRO A 3 1.53 9.65 -6.96
C PRO A 3 1.89 10.95 -6.25
N HIS A 4 2.20 10.86 -4.96
CA HIS A 4 2.60 12.00 -4.16
C HIS A 4 4.09 12.27 -4.34
N GLY A 5 4.45 13.21 -5.22
CA GLY A 5 5.82 13.69 -5.38
C GLY A 5 6.26 14.63 -4.24
N ALA A 6 7.55 14.96 -4.18
CA ALA A 6 8.20 15.72 -3.11
C ALA A 6 7.48 17.03 -2.76
N ARG A 7 6.93 17.74 -3.77
CA ARG A 7 6.19 18.99 -3.58
C ARG A 7 4.92 18.83 -2.72
N LEU A 8 4.26 17.68 -2.81
CA LEU A 8 3.06 17.38 -2.01
C LEU A 8 3.41 16.85 -0.61
N LEU A 9 4.63 16.32 -0.44
CA LEU A 9 5.12 15.73 0.81
C LEU A 9 5.90 16.72 1.69
N ALA A 10 6.19 17.90 1.17
CA ALA A 10 6.94 18.94 1.85
C ALA A 10 6.17 19.51 3.05
N HIS A 11 6.86 19.69 4.16
CA HIS A 11 6.40 20.45 5.31
C HIS A 11 6.79 21.93 5.15
N PRO A 12 6.17 22.87 5.89
CA PRO A 12 6.61 24.26 5.91
C PRO A 12 8.07 24.48 6.34
N GLU A 13 8.66 23.51 7.05
CA GLU A 13 10.07 23.55 7.42
C GLU A 13 10.97 23.13 6.24
N LYS A 14 12.09 23.84 6.07
CA LYS A 14 13.01 23.63 4.96
C LYS A 14 13.58 22.22 4.96
N ASP A 15 13.60 21.58 3.79
CA ASP A 15 14.10 20.23 3.54
C ASP A 15 13.46 19.15 4.43
N PHE A 16 12.27 19.42 5.00
CA PHE A 16 11.55 18.47 5.83
C PHE A 16 10.39 17.85 5.05
N TYR A 17 10.34 16.53 5.03
CA TYR A 17 9.34 15.75 4.30
C TYR A 17 8.76 14.67 5.19
N ILE A 18 7.46 14.44 5.04
CA ILE A 18 6.79 13.29 5.66
C ILE A 18 6.57 12.28 4.55
N VAL A 19 6.96 11.02 4.76
CA VAL A 19 6.76 9.92 3.81
C VAL A 19 6.07 8.73 4.46
N GLY A 20 5.62 7.80 3.62
CA GLY A 20 5.05 6.53 4.05
C GLY A 20 3.58 6.64 4.46
N MET A 21 3.18 5.73 5.34
CA MET A 21 1.80 5.66 5.88
C MET A 21 1.35 6.98 6.51
N LYS A 22 2.26 7.72 7.16
CA LYS A 22 1.94 9.00 7.80
C LYS A 22 1.45 10.05 6.79
N SER A 23 1.99 10.05 5.58
CA SER A 23 1.61 10.97 4.50
C SER A 23 0.36 10.53 3.76
N TYR A 24 0.04 9.23 3.82
CA TYR A 24 -1.07 8.61 3.10
C TYR A 24 -2.40 8.66 3.86
N GLY A 25 -2.40 9.26 5.06
CA GLY A 25 -3.60 9.50 5.86
C GLY A 25 -4.18 8.24 6.46
N ARG A 26 -5.52 8.09 6.41
CA ARG A 26 -6.26 6.94 6.97
C ARG A 26 -6.54 5.83 5.96
N ALA A 27 -5.93 5.87 4.77
CA ALA A 27 -6.09 4.81 3.79
C ALA A 27 -5.49 3.51 4.37
N PRO A 28 -6.29 2.44 4.56
CA PRO A 28 -5.83 1.22 5.23
C PRO A 28 -4.88 0.38 4.35
N THR A 29 -4.71 0.75 3.09
CA THR A 29 -3.96 -0.01 2.07
C THR A 29 -2.82 0.82 1.51
N PHE A 30 -1.80 1.08 2.34
CA PHE A 30 -0.54 1.63 1.87
C PHE A 30 0.30 0.53 1.22
N LEU A 31 0.65 0.70 -0.05
CA LEU A 31 1.53 -0.22 -0.77
C LEU A 31 2.99 0.22 -0.60
N LEU A 32 3.90 -0.74 -0.50
CA LEU A 32 5.34 -0.43 -0.47
C LEU A 32 5.78 0.30 -1.75
N ALA A 33 5.22 -0.06 -2.90
CA ALA A 33 5.47 0.60 -4.18
C ALA A 33 5.17 2.11 -4.11
N THR A 34 4.04 2.52 -3.51
CA THR A 34 3.76 3.95 -3.26
C THR A 34 4.78 4.59 -2.33
N GLY A 35 5.26 3.88 -1.31
CA GLY A 35 6.30 4.40 -0.41
C GLY A 35 7.64 4.61 -1.09
N TYR A 36 8.06 3.67 -1.93
CA TYR A 36 9.30 3.78 -2.69
C TYR A 36 9.26 4.96 -3.66
N GLU A 37 8.12 5.19 -4.32
CA GLU A 37 7.95 6.35 -5.18
C GLU A 37 8.08 7.67 -4.41
N GLN A 38 7.46 7.78 -3.23
CA GLN A 38 7.57 8.97 -2.39
C GLN A 38 9.03 9.25 -2.01
N VAL A 39 9.77 8.22 -1.57
CA VAL A 39 11.18 8.34 -1.17
C VAL A 39 12.07 8.71 -2.36
N ARG A 40 11.86 8.09 -3.53
CA ARG A 40 12.59 8.42 -4.76
C ARG A 40 12.45 9.91 -5.11
N SER A 41 11.21 10.39 -5.15
CA SER A 41 10.92 11.80 -5.48
C SER A 41 11.55 12.77 -4.47
N VAL A 42 11.44 12.48 -3.16
CA VAL A 42 12.05 13.29 -2.10
C VAL A 42 13.58 13.29 -2.17
N ALA A 43 14.21 12.13 -2.42
CA ALA A 43 15.66 12.03 -2.55
C ALA A 43 16.19 12.87 -3.72
N ALA A 44 15.49 12.86 -4.86
CA ALA A 44 15.83 13.71 -6.00
C ALA A 44 15.72 15.21 -5.66
N ALA A 45 14.64 15.61 -4.96
CA ALA A 45 14.46 17.00 -4.54
C ALA A 45 15.57 17.46 -3.58
N LEU A 46 15.96 16.61 -2.62
CA LEU A 46 17.06 16.87 -1.68
C LEU A 46 18.44 16.93 -2.38
N ALA A 47 18.61 16.17 -3.45
CA ALA A 47 19.81 16.21 -4.30
C ALA A 47 19.85 17.43 -5.24
N GLY A 48 18.77 18.24 -5.29
CA GLY A 48 18.66 19.41 -6.17
C GLY A 48 18.17 19.08 -7.59
N ASP A 49 17.83 17.83 -7.89
CA ASP A 49 17.28 17.40 -9.18
C ASP A 49 15.75 17.48 -9.17
N GLN A 50 15.23 18.68 -9.45
CA GLN A 50 13.79 18.93 -9.48
C GLN A 50 13.09 18.20 -10.62
N THR A 51 13.77 18.01 -11.76
CA THR A 51 13.19 17.28 -12.90
C THR A 51 12.97 15.81 -12.56
N ALA A 52 13.94 15.16 -11.91
CA ALA A 52 13.78 13.80 -11.44
C ALA A 52 12.75 13.70 -10.30
N ALA A 53 12.68 14.71 -9.43
CA ALA A 53 11.68 14.77 -8.35
C ALA A 53 10.25 14.86 -8.89
N ASP A 54 10.00 15.64 -9.95
CA ASP A 54 8.69 15.83 -10.57
C ASP A 54 8.27 14.68 -11.49
N THR A 55 9.22 13.87 -11.96
CA THR A 55 8.94 12.68 -12.78
C THR A 55 8.24 11.65 -11.92
N VAL A 56 7.18 10.99 -12.43
CA VAL A 56 6.48 9.88 -11.75
C VAL A 56 6.99 8.55 -12.29
N GLN A 57 7.39 7.64 -11.41
CA GLN A 57 7.85 6.28 -11.76
C GLN A 57 7.04 5.19 -11.04
N LEU A 58 5.81 5.51 -10.64
CA LEU A 58 4.90 4.57 -10.00
C LEU A 58 3.97 3.93 -11.02
N GLU A 59 4.15 2.62 -11.22
CA GLU A 59 3.20 1.78 -11.94
C GLU A 59 2.38 0.97 -10.93
N LEU A 60 1.06 1.15 -10.95
CA LEU A 60 0.12 0.36 -10.16
C LEU A 60 -1.01 -0.11 -11.06
N PRO A 61 -1.54 -1.33 -10.85
CA PRO A 61 -2.79 -1.73 -11.47
C PRO A 61 -3.93 -0.83 -11.00
N GLU A 62 -4.92 -0.60 -11.87
CA GLU A 62 -6.11 0.24 -11.63
C GLU A 62 -6.83 -0.08 -10.30
N THR A 63 -6.76 -1.33 -9.86
CA THR A 63 -7.37 -1.85 -8.63
C THR A 63 -6.67 -1.39 -7.35
N GLY A 64 -5.46 -0.81 -7.43
CA GLY A 64 -4.72 -0.32 -6.27
C GLY A 64 -4.26 -1.41 -5.30
N VAL A 65 -4.21 -2.67 -5.75
CA VAL A 65 -3.65 -3.82 -5.02
C VAL A 65 -2.50 -4.41 -5.81
N CYS A 66 -1.35 -4.62 -5.17
CA CYS A 66 -0.29 -5.41 -5.80
C CYS A 66 -0.77 -6.86 -5.91
N SER A 67 -0.73 -7.44 -7.11
CA SER A 67 -0.89 -8.88 -7.26
C SER A 67 0.26 -9.57 -6.54
N THR A 68 -0.03 -10.50 -5.63
CA THR A 68 0.97 -11.37 -5.00
C THR A 68 1.59 -12.36 -5.99
N ASP A 69 1.05 -12.45 -7.21
CA ASP A 69 1.57 -13.30 -8.28
C ASP A 69 2.81 -12.71 -8.97
N ALA A 70 3.15 -11.45 -8.65
CA ALA A 70 4.40 -10.81 -9.09
C ALA A 70 5.59 -11.26 -8.22
N GLY A 71 5.87 -12.56 -8.17
CA GLY A 71 7.21 -13.16 -8.06
C GLY A 71 8.23 -12.67 -7.01
N THR A 72 7.85 -11.99 -5.93
CA THR A 72 8.82 -11.48 -4.93
C THR A 72 8.58 -11.96 -3.50
N SER A 73 7.98 -13.14 -3.32
CA SER A 73 8.13 -13.86 -2.05
C SER A 73 9.55 -14.40 -1.98
N CYS A 74 10.27 -14.06 -0.92
CA CYS A 74 11.69 -14.36 -0.72
C CYS A 74 12.02 -15.85 -0.99
N ASP A 75 13.11 -16.07 -1.75
CA ASP A 75 13.86 -17.33 -1.91
C ASP A 75 13.32 -18.47 -2.79
N VAL A 76 12.78 -18.23 -4.00
CA VAL A 76 12.64 -19.32 -5.01
C VAL A 76 12.78 -18.80 -6.45
N PRO A 77 13.56 -19.44 -7.34
CA PRO A 77 13.58 -19.10 -8.76
C PRO A 77 12.26 -19.48 -9.44
N ALA A 78 11.73 -18.60 -10.29
CA ALA A 78 10.49 -18.80 -11.02
C ALA A 78 10.57 -20.05 -11.92
N GLN A 79 9.68 -21.02 -11.68
CA GLN A 79 9.40 -22.12 -12.59
C GLN A 79 7.94 -21.97 -13.03
N GLU A 80 7.73 -21.95 -14.34
CA GLU A 80 6.41 -21.95 -14.95
C GLU A 80 5.64 -23.20 -14.52
N ILE A 81 4.46 -23.02 -13.93
CA ILE A 81 3.52 -24.12 -13.72
C ILE A 81 2.13 -23.67 -14.14
N ALA A 82 1.57 -24.46 -15.05
CA ALA A 82 0.30 -24.26 -15.69
C ALA A 82 -0.87 -24.07 -14.72
N SER A 83 -1.80 -23.23 -15.16
CA SER A 83 -3.16 -23.02 -14.66
C SER A 83 -3.77 -24.29 -14.08
N SER A 84 -4.05 -24.26 -12.77
CA SER A 84 -4.89 -25.24 -12.08
C SER A 84 -5.94 -24.47 -11.29
N GLU A 85 -7.17 -24.92 -11.44
CA GLU A 85 -8.42 -24.25 -11.12
C GLU A 85 -8.66 -24.08 -9.61
N ASP A 86 -9.24 -22.93 -9.26
CA ASP A 86 -10.13 -22.68 -8.12
C ASP A 86 -9.84 -23.42 -6.79
N ALA A 87 -8.88 -22.91 -6.02
CA ALA A 87 -8.79 -23.17 -4.58
C ALA A 87 -8.42 -21.89 -3.84
N GLY A 88 -9.42 -21.01 -3.67
CA GLY A 88 -9.30 -19.84 -2.80
C GLY A 88 -8.85 -20.24 -1.40
N CYS A 89 -7.72 -19.67 -0.95
CA CYS A 89 -7.02 -19.95 0.31
C CYS A 89 -7.77 -19.45 1.58
N CYS A 90 -9.07 -19.18 1.50
CA CYS A 90 -9.85 -18.60 2.59
C CYS A 90 -10.97 -19.55 3.03
N ALA A 91 -10.66 -20.48 3.94
CA ALA A 91 -11.69 -21.07 4.78
C ALA A 91 -12.15 -20.00 5.79
N ALA A 92 -13.45 -19.74 5.88
CA ALA A 92 -14.01 -18.80 6.85
C ALA A 92 -13.79 -19.34 8.29
N PRO A 93 -13.16 -18.58 9.21
CA PRO A 93 -13.01 -19.03 10.58
C PRO A 93 -14.35 -18.98 11.33
N GLU A 94 -14.73 -20.09 11.98
CA GLU A 94 -15.89 -20.12 12.87
C GLU A 94 -15.57 -19.42 14.20
N PRO A 95 -16.41 -18.47 14.66
CA PRO A 95 -16.13 -17.71 15.88
C PRO A 95 -16.41 -18.54 17.14
N VAL A 96 -15.42 -18.61 18.04
CA VAL A 96 -15.59 -19.18 19.39
C VAL A 96 -16.05 -18.10 20.37
N LEU A 97 -17.16 -18.37 21.07
CA LEU A 97 -17.73 -17.47 22.09
C LEU A 97 -16.97 -17.61 23.41
N VAL A 98 -16.07 -16.67 23.70
CA VAL A 98 -15.48 -16.48 25.03
C VAL A 98 -16.39 -15.52 25.80
N GLY A 99 -16.93 -15.95 26.94
CA GLY A 99 -18.06 -15.34 27.68
C GLY A 99 -17.89 -13.93 28.28
N PHE A 100 -17.22 -13.03 27.58
CA PHE A 100 -17.22 -11.59 27.86
C PHE A 100 -18.09 -10.91 26.80
N PRO A 101 -18.97 -9.95 27.14
CA PRO A 101 -19.80 -9.25 26.16
C PRO A 101 -18.94 -8.27 25.36
N THR A 102 -18.08 -8.79 24.50
CA THR A 102 -17.48 -8.00 23.42
C THR A 102 -18.58 -7.82 22.40
N GLY A 103 -19.21 -6.63 22.41
CA GLY A 103 -20.09 -6.21 21.33
C GLY A 103 -19.47 -6.55 19.98
N LEU A 104 -20.30 -6.95 19.02
CA LEU A 104 -19.86 -7.42 17.71
C LEU A 104 -18.77 -6.49 17.15
N THR A 105 -17.60 -7.04 16.83
CA THR A 105 -16.42 -6.30 16.37
C THR A 105 -16.63 -5.58 15.03
N HIS A 106 -17.77 -5.81 14.36
CA HIS A 106 -18.15 -5.21 13.08
C HIS A 106 -19.53 -4.52 13.13
N GLY A 107 -19.74 -3.64 14.12
CA GLY A 107 -20.95 -2.84 14.20
C GLY A 107 -21.17 -1.95 12.96
N ARG A 108 -22.14 -2.32 12.12
CA ARG A 108 -23.05 -1.39 11.43
C ARG A 108 -24.33 -2.13 11.02
N SER A 109 -25.38 -1.94 11.78
CA SER A 109 -26.75 -2.14 11.28
C SER A 109 -27.29 -0.75 10.94
N GLY A 110 -27.28 -0.40 9.66
CA GLY A 110 -28.04 0.75 9.18
C GLY A 110 -29.45 0.31 8.80
N ALA A 111 -30.47 0.99 9.33
CA ALA A 111 -31.60 1.55 8.56
C ALA A 111 -32.63 2.20 9.51
N ALA A 112 -33.01 3.43 9.13
CA ALA A 112 -34.16 4.26 9.54
C ALA A 112 -34.24 4.75 11.00
#